data_AF-A0A537P5M3-F1
#
_entry.id   AF-A0A537P5M3-F1
#
_cell.length_a   1.000
_cell.length_b   1.000
_cell.length_c   1.000
_cell.angle_alpha   90.00
_cell.angle_beta   90.00
_cell.angle_gamma   90.00
#
_symmetry.space_group_name_H-M   'P 1'
#
loop_
_entity.id
_entity.type
_entity.pdbx_description
1 polymer ?
#
loop_
_entity_poly.entity_id
_entity_poly.type
_entity_poly.pdbx_seq_one_letter_code
_entity_poly.pdbx_strand_id
1 'polypeptide(L)'
;MRLAQAGRALFLREFVSATWLALRYFFAPKATLNYPFEKGPVSPRFRGEHALRRYPNGEERCIACKLCEAICPAQAITIEAGPRRNDGTRRTTRYDIDMVKCIYCGFCQEACPVDAIVEGPNFEFATETREELLFNKDKLLANGDRWEREIARNIALDAPYR
;
A
#
# COMPACT_ATOMS: atom_id res chain seq x y z
N MET A 1 50.57 -17.30 -27.56
CA MET A 1 49.73 -16.59 -26.58
C MET A 1 50.31 -15.20 -26.36
N ARG A 2 49.51 -14.13 -26.50
CA ARG A 2 49.99 -12.74 -26.60
C ARG A 2 50.70 -12.33 -25.29
N LEU A 3 51.96 -11.89 -25.34
CA LEU A 3 52.80 -11.48 -24.19
C LEU A 3 52.08 -10.52 -23.21
N ALA A 4 51.22 -9.64 -23.74
CA ALA A 4 50.39 -8.73 -22.94
C ALA A 4 49.42 -9.45 -21.99
N GLN A 5 48.91 -10.62 -22.39
CA GLN A 5 47.96 -11.41 -21.61
C GLN A 5 48.67 -12.15 -20.48
N ALA A 6 49.90 -12.63 -20.73
CA ALA A 6 50.77 -13.22 -19.70
C ALA A 6 51.19 -12.18 -18.64
N GLY A 7 51.49 -10.94 -19.04
CA GLY A 7 51.79 -9.85 -18.10
C GLY A 7 50.60 -9.48 -17.20
N ARG A 8 49.39 -9.41 -17.74
CA ARG A 8 48.18 -9.16 -16.93
C ARG A 8 47.88 -10.30 -15.95
N ALA A 9 48.13 -11.55 -16.36
CA ALA A 9 47.93 -12.72 -15.51
C ALA A 9 48.98 -12.81 -14.38
N LEU A 10 50.25 -12.58 -14.68
CA LEU A 10 51.34 -12.64 -13.68
C LEU A 10 51.20 -11.55 -12.60
N PHE A 11 50.82 -10.32 -13.01
CA PHE A 11 50.61 -9.21 -12.08
C PHE A 11 49.18 -9.12 -11.54
N LEU A 12 48.32 -10.11 -11.82
CA LEU A 12 46.92 -10.19 -11.35
C LEU A 12 46.17 -8.85 -11.45
N ARG A 13 46.38 -8.11 -12.55
CA ARG A 13 45.94 -6.72 -12.67
C ARG A 13 44.42 -6.55 -12.49
N GLU A 14 43.65 -7.54 -12.96
CA GLU A 14 42.20 -7.57 -12.80
C GLU A 14 41.75 -7.81 -11.34
N PHE A 15 42.54 -8.55 -10.55
CA PHE A 15 42.26 -8.72 -9.12
C PHE A 15 42.56 -7.44 -8.36
N VAL A 16 43.69 -6.77 -8.66
CA VAL A 16 44.05 -5.50 -8.01
C VAL A 16 43.02 -4.41 -8.32
N SER A 17 42.54 -4.31 -9.56
CA SER A 17 41.48 -3.35 -9.92
C SER A 17 40.16 -3.65 -9.20
N ALA A 18 39.78 -4.93 -9.09
CA ALA A 18 38.58 -5.35 -8.36
C ALA A 18 38.71 -5.10 -6.85
N THR A 19 39.86 -5.41 -6.23
CA THR A 19 40.11 -5.12 -4.82
C THR A 19 40.11 -3.63 -4.54
N TRP A 20 40.66 -2.81 -5.44
CA TRP A 20 40.60 -1.36 -5.32
C TRP A 20 39.17 -0.83 -5.38
N LEU A 21 38.35 -1.36 -6.30
CA LEU A 21 36.94 -1.02 -6.37
C LEU A 21 36.21 -1.40 -5.07
N ALA A 22 36.46 -2.61 -4.55
CA ALA A 22 35.89 -3.06 -3.29
C ALA A 22 36.30 -2.15 -2.12
N LEU A 23 37.57 -1.75 -2.05
CA LEU A 23 38.09 -0.85 -1.01
C LEU A 23 37.41 0.53 -1.06
N ARG A 24 37.12 1.05 -2.26
CA ARG A 24 36.38 2.32 -2.42
C ARG A 24 34.97 2.24 -1.83
N TYR A 25 34.23 1.17 -2.10
CA TYR A 25 32.89 0.98 -1.53
C TYR A 25 32.93 0.62 -0.04
N PHE A 26 34.03 0.01 0.43
CA PHE A 26 34.22 -0.28 1.85
C PHE A 26 34.26 1.01 2.68
N PHE A 27 34.97 2.04 2.22
CA PHE A 27 35.05 3.35 2.89
C PHE A 27 33.94 4.33 2.52
N ALA A 28 33.12 4.03 1.51
CA ALA A 28 31.95 4.84 1.18
C ALA A 28 30.89 4.79 2.31
N PRO A 29 30.14 5.89 2.53
CA PRO A 29 29.03 5.90 3.48
C PRO A 29 27.99 4.83 3.10
N LYS A 30 27.42 4.18 4.12
CA LYS A 30 26.45 3.11 3.92
C LYS A 30 25.07 3.71 3.61
N ALA A 31 24.38 3.14 2.63
CA ALA A 31 23.02 3.53 2.27
C ALA A 31 21.94 2.90 3.17
N THR A 32 22.34 2.24 4.26
CA THR A 32 21.44 1.54 5.19
C THR A 32 20.67 2.54 6.05
N LEU A 33 19.34 2.45 6.02
CA LEU A 33 18.45 3.17 6.95
C LEU A 33 18.34 2.40 8.27
N ASN A 34 18.26 3.12 9.39
CA ASN A 34 18.10 2.50 10.70
C ASN A 34 16.61 2.22 11.01
N TYR A 35 16.03 1.22 10.33
CA TYR A 35 14.66 0.77 10.61
C TYR A 35 14.61 0.08 11.99
N PRO A 36 13.66 0.38 12.89
CA PRO A 36 12.39 1.10 12.68
C PRO A 36 12.39 2.60 13.03
N PHE A 37 13.52 3.16 13.48
CA PHE A 37 13.61 4.56 13.92
C PHE A 37 13.60 5.55 12.75
N GLU A 38 14.21 5.16 11.63
CA GLU A 38 14.20 5.88 10.37
C GLU A 38 13.46 5.04 9.33
N LYS A 39 12.46 5.64 8.68
CA LYS A 39 11.67 4.99 7.63
C LYS A 39 12.00 5.58 6.27
N GLY A 40 11.85 4.76 5.22
CA GLY A 40 11.99 5.23 3.84
C GLY A 40 10.94 6.30 3.50
N PRO A 41 11.27 7.27 2.64
CA PRO A 41 10.29 8.25 2.19
C PRO A 41 9.20 7.57 1.35
N VAL A 42 7.93 7.82 1.70
CA VAL A 42 6.76 7.32 0.96
C VAL A 42 6.10 8.47 0.22
N SER A 43 5.61 8.20 -0.99
CA SER A 43 4.86 9.20 -1.77
C SER A 43 3.41 9.28 -1.28
N PRO A 44 2.70 10.41 -1.49
CA PRO A 44 1.27 10.52 -1.18
C PRO A 44 0.38 9.53 -1.93
N ARG A 45 0.89 8.93 -3.02
CA ARG A 45 0.22 7.91 -3.85
C ARG A 45 0.50 6.48 -3.41
N PHE A 46 1.19 6.31 -2.29
CA PHE A 46 1.49 4.99 -1.76
C PHE A 46 0.19 4.20 -1.50
N ARG A 47 0.24 2.90 -1.80
CA ARG A 47 -0.89 1.97 -1.69
C ARG A 47 -0.63 0.99 -0.56
N GLY A 48 -1.41 1.09 0.52
CA GLY A 48 -1.26 0.26 1.71
C GLY A 48 -2.59 -0.31 2.21
N GLU A 49 -2.76 -0.30 3.53
CA GLU A 49 -3.92 -0.84 4.23
C GLU A 49 -5.21 -0.14 3.79
N HIS A 50 -6.25 -0.92 3.50
CA HIS A 50 -7.52 -0.35 3.07
C HIS A 50 -8.27 0.30 4.23
N ALA A 51 -8.98 1.38 3.91
CA ALA A 51 -9.78 2.13 4.88
C ALA A 51 -11.11 2.59 4.24
N LEU A 52 -12.19 2.45 5.00
CA LEU A 52 -13.48 3.04 4.65
C LEU A 52 -13.62 4.40 5.33
N ARG A 53 -13.87 5.43 4.53
CA ARG A 53 -13.95 6.82 5.00
C ARG A 53 -15.37 7.26 5.30
N ARG A 54 -15.45 8.32 6.09
CA ARG A 54 -16.68 9.04 6.43
C ARG A 54 -16.71 10.42 5.77
N TYR A 55 -17.90 10.97 5.64
CA TYR A 55 -18.11 12.38 5.36
C TYR A 55 -17.78 13.22 6.61
N PRO A 56 -17.57 14.54 6.46
CA PRO A 56 -17.30 15.43 7.60
C PRO A 56 -18.42 15.45 8.65
N ASN A 57 -19.64 15.06 8.29
CA ASN A 57 -20.78 14.91 9.21
C ASN A 57 -20.76 13.59 10.02
N GLY A 58 -19.77 12.72 9.81
CA GLY A 58 -19.63 11.41 10.46
C GLY A 58 -20.35 10.26 9.76
N GLU A 59 -21.08 10.51 8.69
CA GLU A 59 -21.77 9.47 7.93
C GLU A 59 -20.80 8.69 7.03
N GLU A 60 -20.99 7.38 6.89
CA GLU A 60 -20.16 6.58 5.97
C GLU A 60 -20.36 7.00 4.51
N ARG A 61 -19.27 7.09 3.73
CA ARG A 61 -19.34 7.47 2.31
C ARG A 61 -19.93 6.39 1.42
N CYS A 62 -19.84 5.13 1.83
CA CYS A 62 -20.20 3.99 1.00
C CYS A 62 -21.72 3.94 0.71
N ILE A 63 -22.08 3.98 -0.58
CA ILE A 63 -23.47 3.88 -1.06
C ILE A 63 -23.85 2.48 -1.57
N ALA A 64 -23.00 1.47 -1.34
CA ALA A 64 -23.19 0.10 -1.79
C ALA A 64 -23.47 -0.03 -3.32
N CYS A 65 -22.69 0.69 -4.14
CA CYS A 65 -22.78 0.66 -5.61
C CYS A 65 -22.19 -0.62 -6.24
N LYS A 66 -21.38 -1.39 -5.49
CA LYS A 66 -20.72 -2.64 -5.92
C LYS A 66 -19.71 -2.50 -7.08
N LEU A 67 -19.34 -1.27 -7.48
CA LEU A 67 -18.33 -1.05 -8.52
C LEU A 67 -16.94 -1.57 -8.11
N CYS A 68 -16.56 -1.35 -6.84
CA CYS A 68 -15.28 -1.86 -6.31
C CYS A 68 -15.21 -3.40 -6.25
N GLU A 69 -16.34 -4.07 -6.04
CA GLU A 69 -16.44 -5.54 -6.11
C GLU A 69 -16.29 -6.02 -7.56
N ALA A 70 -16.91 -5.33 -8.51
CA ALA A 70 -16.83 -5.68 -9.93
C ALA A 70 -15.43 -5.47 -10.55
N ILE A 71 -14.73 -4.40 -10.17
CA ILE A 71 -13.41 -4.08 -10.75
C ILE A 71 -12.25 -4.84 -10.10
N CYS A 72 -12.47 -5.46 -8.93
CA CYS A 72 -11.40 -6.13 -8.19
C CYS A 72 -10.85 -7.32 -9.00
N PRO A 73 -9.59 -7.28 -9.47
CA PRO A 73 -9.05 -8.31 -10.35
C PRO A 73 -8.89 -9.66 -9.66
N ALA A 74 -8.68 -9.64 -8.34
CA ALA A 74 -8.55 -10.84 -7.51
C ALA A 74 -9.85 -11.26 -6.81
N GLN A 75 -10.96 -10.55 -7.05
CA GLN A 75 -12.26 -10.79 -6.41
C GLN A 75 -12.16 -10.93 -4.88
N ALA A 76 -11.36 -10.08 -4.25
CA ALA A 76 -11.10 -10.08 -2.81
C ALA A 76 -12.21 -9.43 -1.98
N ILE A 77 -13.06 -8.62 -2.61
CA ILE A 77 -14.10 -7.82 -1.96
C ILE A 77 -15.44 -8.55 -2.07
N THR A 78 -16.18 -8.66 -0.97
CA THR A 78 -17.56 -9.15 -0.97
C THR A 78 -18.49 -8.12 -0.36
N ILE A 79 -19.53 -7.73 -1.09
CA ILE A 79 -20.45 -6.66 -0.67
C ILE A 79 -21.88 -7.17 -0.66
N GLU A 80 -22.58 -6.96 0.46
CA GLU A 80 -24.02 -7.11 0.55
C GLU A 80 -24.66 -5.76 0.85
N ALA A 81 -25.66 -5.40 0.05
CA ALA A 81 -26.38 -4.15 0.17
C ALA A 81 -27.75 -4.41 0.79
N GLY A 82 -28.12 -3.61 1.78
CA GLY A 82 -29.43 -3.66 2.42
C GLY A 82 -29.94 -2.26 2.75
N PRO A 83 -31.27 -2.08 2.93
CA PRO A 83 -31.80 -0.84 3.45
C PRO A 83 -31.36 -0.66 4.90
N ARG A 84 -30.86 0.54 5.24
CA ARG A 84 -30.56 0.89 6.63
C ARG A 84 -31.87 0.94 7.42
N ARG A 85 -31.91 0.27 8.59
CA ARG A 85 -33.14 0.08 9.39
C ARG A 85 -33.83 1.37 9.85
N ASN A 86 -33.09 2.48 9.95
CA ASN A 86 -33.60 3.78 10.43
C ASN A 86 -34.07 4.71 9.29
N ASP A 87 -33.27 4.84 8.22
CA ASP A 87 -33.46 5.92 7.23
C ASP A 87 -33.87 5.42 5.83
N GLY A 88 -33.93 4.09 5.62
CA GLY A 88 -34.22 3.49 4.31
C GLY A 88 -33.15 3.71 3.25
N THR A 89 -32.06 4.42 3.58
CA THR A 89 -30.93 4.65 2.67
C THR A 89 -30.20 3.35 2.35
N ARG A 90 -29.72 3.24 1.11
CA ARG A 90 -28.96 2.07 0.67
C ARG A 90 -27.55 2.11 1.29
N ARG A 91 -27.24 1.11 2.13
CA ARG A 91 -25.94 0.96 2.80
C ARG A 91 -25.46 -0.48 2.74
N THR A 92 -24.19 -0.69 3.06
CA THR A 92 -23.62 -2.04 3.12
C THR A 92 -23.97 -2.70 4.45
N THR A 93 -24.58 -3.87 4.40
CA THR A 93 -24.76 -4.74 5.58
C THR A 93 -23.48 -5.51 5.84
N ARG A 94 -22.82 -5.95 4.77
CA ARG A 94 -21.54 -6.63 4.78
C ARG A 94 -20.61 -6.00 3.75
N TYR A 95 -19.38 -5.71 4.17
CA TYR A 95 -18.33 -5.21 3.30
C TYR A 95 -17.02 -5.81 3.81
N ASP A 96 -16.64 -6.93 3.21
CA ASP A 96 -15.47 -7.68 3.66
C ASP A 96 -14.41 -7.68 2.56
N ILE A 97 -13.15 -7.59 2.98
CA ILE A 97 -11.99 -7.66 2.10
C ILE A 97 -11.04 -8.74 2.64
N ASP A 98 -10.74 -9.72 1.80
CA ASP A 98 -9.70 -10.71 2.06
C ASP A 98 -8.33 -10.13 1.66
N MET A 99 -7.54 -9.71 2.64
CA MET A 99 -6.21 -9.13 2.40
C MET A 99 -5.18 -10.15 1.90
N VAL A 100 -5.47 -11.45 2.01
CA VAL A 100 -4.64 -12.52 1.43
C VAL A 100 -4.84 -12.62 -0.08
N LYS A 101 -6.04 -12.30 -0.57
CA LYS A 101 -6.34 -12.24 -2.01
C LYS A 101 -6.03 -10.87 -2.63
N CYS A 102 -6.13 -9.81 -1.84
CA CYS A 102 -5.88 -8.46 -2.33
C CYS A 102 -4.45 -8.29 -2.84
N ILE A 103 -4.31 -7.71 -4.05
CA ILE A 103 -3.01 -7.45 -4.69
C ILE A 103 -2.58 -5.98 -4.60
N TYR A 104 -3.29 -5.15 -3.83
CA TYR A 104 -2.97 -3.72 -3.59
C TYR A 104 -2.77 -2.91 -4.88
N CYS A 105 -3.65 -3.13 -5.85
CA CYS A 105 -3.59 -2.48 -7.16
C CYS A 105 -4.16 -1.05 -7.17
N GLY A 106 -4.99 -0.66 -6.19
CA GLY A 106 -5.63 0.67 -6.16
C GLY A 106 -6.88 0.84 -7.02
N PHE A 107 -7.31 -0.15 -7.81
CA PHE A 107 -8.50 0.00 -8.66
C PHE A 107 -9.79 0.26 -7.88
N CYS A 108 -9.88 -0.23 -6.65
CA CYS A 108 -11.03 0.03 -5.78
C CYS A 108 -11.14 1.52 -5.39
N GLN A 109 -10.00 2.21 -5.22
CA GLN A 109 -9.93 3.63 -4.89
C GLN A 109 -10.31 4.50 -6.08
N GLU A 110 -9.88 4.14 -7.29
CA GLU A 110 -10.19 4.89 -8.51
C GLU A 110 -11.62 4.64 -9.01
N ALA A 111 -12.13 3.41 -8.86
CA ALA A 111 -13.48 3.06 -9.30
C ALA A 111 -14.59 3.56 -8.36
N CYS A 112 -14.25 4.07 -7.17
CA CYS A 112 -15.25 4.50 -6.20
C CYS A 112 -15.80 5.89 -6.57
N PRO A 113 -17.10 6.04 -6.89
CA PRO A 113 -17.66 7.32 -7.32
C PRO A 113 -17.78 8.37 -6.21
N VAL A 114 -17.52 7.99 -4.95
CA VAL A 114 -17.75 8.81 -3.74
C VAL A 114 -16.55 8.79 -2.78
N ASP A 115 -15.40 8.27 -3.23
CA ASP A 115 -14.18 8.09 -2.43
C ASP A 115 -14.42 7.39 -1.09
N ALA A 116 -15.24 6.34 -1.08
CA ALA A 116 -15.58 5.60 0.13
C ALA A 116 -14.46 4.66 0.59
N ILE A 117 -13.93 3.86 -0.32
CA ILE A 117 -12.80 2.95 -0.06
C ILE A 117 -11.54 3.61 -0.61
N VAL A 118 -10.49 3.62 0.20
CA VAL A 118 -9.19 4.17 -0.18
C VAL A 118 -8.09 3.25 0.31
N GLU A 119 -6.97 3.22 -0.40
CA GLU A 119 -5.74 2.62 0.11
C GLU A 119 -5.00 3.67 0.93
N GLY A 120 -4.80 3.36 2.21
CA GLY A 120 -4.16 4.23 3.19
C GLY A 120 -2.63 4.16 3.16
N PRO A 121 -1.97 5.00 3.96
CA PRO A 121 -0.52 5.07 4.05
C PRO A 121 0.09 3.93 4.88
N ASN A 122 -0.71 3.19 5.65
CA ASN A 122 -0.19 2.19 6.56
C ASN A 122 0.26 0.94 5.78
N PHE A 123 1.47 0.47 6.03
CA PHE A 123 2.01 -0.77 5.45
C PHE A 123 2.50 -1.76 6.51
N GLU A 124 2.53 -1.36 7.79
CA GLU A 124 3.02 -2.17 8.91
C GLU A 124 1.85 -2.78 9.67
N PHE A 125 1.17 -3.74 9.04
CA PHE A 125 0.04 -4.47 9.63
C PHE A 125 0.21 -5.98 9.51
N ALA A 126 1.45 -6.48 9.63
CA ALA A 126 1.71 -7.91 9.72
C ALA A 126 0.99 -8.50 10.95
N THR A 127 0.31 -9.62 10.75
CA THR A 127 -0.47 -10.32 11.76
C THR A 127 0.09 -11.73 11.97
N GLU A 128 -0.17 -12.30 13.14
CA GLU A 128 0.27 -13.65 13.49
C GLU A 128 -0.67 -14.74 12.95
N THR A 129 -1.95 -14.39 12.77
CA THR A 129 -2.99 -15.30 12.28
C THR A 129 -3.54 -14.87 10.92
N ARG A 130 -4.11 -15.83 10.18
CA ARG A 130 -4.71 -15.58 8.86
C ARG A 130 -6.07 -14.90 8.99
N GLU A 131 -6.81 -15.23 10.02
CA GLU A 131 -8.15 -14.73 10.30
C GLU A 131 -8.13 -13.21 10.52
N GLU A 132 -7.05 -12.68 11.09
CA GLU A 132 -6.86 -11.24 11.25
C GLU A 132 -6.76 -10.49 9.91
N LEU A 133 -6.36 -11.15 8.82
CA LEU A 133 -6.28 -10.58 7.46
C LEU A 133 -7.62 -10.62 6.71
N LEU A 134 -8.65 -11.22 7.28
CA LEU A 134 -10.01 -11.18 6.77
C LEU A 134 -10.72 -9.97 7.36
N PHE A 135 -10.62 -8.83 6.68
CA PHE A 135 -11.14 -7.58 7.19
C PHE A 135 -12.64 -7.50 6.98
N ASN A 136 -13.36 -7.21 8.06
CA ASN A 136 -14.78 -6.87 8.02
C ASN A 136 -14.98 -5.35 7.87
N LYS A 137 -16.24 -4.95 7.65
CA LYS A 137 -16.63 -3.54 7.52
C LYS A 137 -16.18 -2.70 8.71
N ASP A 138 -16.33 -3.22 9.92
CA ASP A 138 -16.02 -2.49 11.16
C ASP A 138 -14.53 -2.22 11.29
N LYS A 139 -13.67 -3.19 10.95
CA LYS A 139 -12.22 -3.02 10.91
C LYS A 139 -11.81 -1.96 9.89
N LEU A 140 -12.39 -1.99 8.69
CA LEU A 140 -12.12 -1.02 7.64
C LEU A 140 -12.55 0.41 8.03
N LEU A 141 -13.68 0.55 8.72
CA LEU A 141 -14.12 1.84 9.27
C LEU A 141 -13.22 2.31 10.40
N ALA A 142 -12.80 1.42 11.30
CA ALA A 142 -11.86 1.75 12.37
C ALA A 142 -10.49 2.21 11.81
N ASN A 143 -10.03 1.59 10.72
CA ASN A 143 -8.85 2.02 10.00
C ASN A 143 -9.04 3.42 9.40
N GLY A 144 -10.19 3.70 8.80
CA GLY A 144 -10.57 5.03 8.34
C GLY A 144 -10.54 6.06 9.45
N ASP A 145 -11.21 5.79 10.57
CA ASP A 145 -11.27 6.69 11.71
C ASP A 145 -9.87 6.99 12.29
N ARG A 146 -8.96 6.00 12.29
CA ARG A 146 -7.57 6.16 12.75
C ARG A 146 -6.71 7.01 11.80
N TRP A 147 -6.88 6.81 10.49
CA TRP A 147 -5.98 7.37 9.47
C TRP A 147 -6.58 8.53 8.65
N GLU A 148 -7.82 8.94 8.92
CA GLU A 148 -8.57 9.92 8.11
C GLU A 148 -7.81 11.22 7.88
N ARG A 149 -7.09 11.74 8.89
CA ARG A 149 -6.31 12.98 8.77
C ARG A 149 -5.22 12.87 7.71
N GLU A 150 -4.51 11.74 7.71
CA GLU A 150 -3.40 11.48 6.80
C GLU A 150 -3.91 11.14 5.39
N ILE A 151 -4.96 10.32 5.32
CA ILE A 151 -5.65 9.98 4.08
C ILE A 151 -6.18 11.24 3.39
N ALA A 152 -6.88 12.12 4.12
CA ALA A 152 -7.43 13.35 3.58
C ALA A 152 -6.32 14.28 3.05
N ARG A 153 -5.20 14.38 3.77
CA ARG A 153 -4.01 15.13 3.32
C ARG A 153 -3.46 14.58 2.01
N ASN A 154 -3.26 13.27 1.91
CA ASN A 154 -2.69 12.64 0.72
C ASN A 154 -3.61 12.77 -0.50
N ILE A 155 -4.92 12.65 -0.30
CA ILE A 155 -5.91 12.86 -1.36
C ILE A 155 -5.92 14.32 -1.81
N ALA A 156 -5.82 15.29 -0.89
CA ALA A 156 -5.73 16.70 -1.26
C ALA A 156 -4.46 17.01 -2.10
N LEU A 157 -3.34 16.34 -1.81
CA LEU A 157 -2.11 16.46 -2.58
C LEU A 157 -2.19 15.79 -3.97
N ASP A 158 -2.95 14.70 -4.08
CA ASP A 158 -3.11 13.94 -5.33
C ASP A 158 -4.28 14.43 -6.22
N ALA A 159 -5.20 15.22 -5.68
CA ALA A 159 -6.40 15.70 -6.37
C ALA A 159 -6.17 16.32 -7.76
N PRO A 160 -5.09 17.06 -8.05
CA PRO A 160 -4.86 17.62 -9.39
C PRO A 160 -4.59 16.58 -10.50
N TYR A 161 -4.35 15.31 -10.13
CA TYR A 161 -3.92 14.26 -11.05
C TYR A 161 -4.98 13.17 -11.27
N ARG A 162 -6.17 13.33 -10.68
CA ARG A 162 -7.32 12.44 -10.80
C ARG A 162 -8.50 13.20 -11.38
#